data_AF-A0A2V9YQG4-F1
#
_entry.id   AF-A0A2V9YQG4-F1
#
_cell.length_a   1.000
_cell.length_b   1.000
_cell.length_c   1.000
_cell.angle_alpha   90.00
_cell.angle_beta   90.00
_cell.angle_gamma   90.00
#
_symmetry.space_group_name_H-M   'P 1'
#
loop_
_entity.id
_entity.type
_entity.pdbx_description
1 polymer ?
#
loop_
_entity_poly.entity_id
_entity_poly.type
_entity_poly.pdbx_seq_one_letter_code
_entity_poly.pdbx_strand_id
1 'polypeptide(L)'
;FVFDNEMLAQIIFFGFRIGEISCPTKYFAEASSISFGRSVKYGLGVLWTSVKYRLQKMGFVTFPIFDQQGRRLLAEYYEEVKA
;
A
#
# COMPACT_ATOMS: atom_id res chain seq x y z
N PHE A 1 -6.92 -5.86 -2.51
CA PHE A 1 -5.68 -6.64 -2.33
C PHE A 1 -4.45 -5.78 -2.47
N VAL A 2 -4.25 -4.99 -3.54
CA VAL A 2 -3.01 -4.19 -3.74
C VAL A 2 -2.80 -3.01 -2.75
N PHE A 3 -3.81 -2.72 -1.93
CA PHE A 3 -3.83 -1.57 -1.02
C PHE A 3 -2.66 -1.58 -0.02
N ASP A 4 -2.29 -2.74 0.49
CA ASP A 4 -1.15 -2.91 1.39
C ASP A 4 0.17 -2.42 0.76
N ASN A 5 0.42 -2.81 -0.49
CA ASN A 5 1.60 -2.43 -1.24
C ASN A 5 1.55 -0.96 -1.68
N GLU A 6 0.36 -0.44 -1.99
CA GLU A 6 0.13 0.98 -2.25
C GLU A 6 0.47 1.84 -1.02
N MET A 7 0.05 1.41 0.17
CA MET A 7 0.40 2.04 1.44
C MET A 7 1.91 2.00 1.69
N LEU A 8 2.56 0.84 1.55
CA LEU A 8 4.01 0.73 1.71
C LEU A 8 4.76 1.63 0.73
N ALA A 9 4.34 1.68 -0.53
CA ALA A 9 4.95 2.55 -1.52
C ALA A 9 4.83 4.03 -1.14
N GLN A 10 3.68 4.48 -0.63
CA GLN A 10 3.50 5.84 -0.11
C GLN A 10 4.42 6.13 1.08
N ILE A 11 4.47 5.22 2.07
CA ILE A 11 5.31 5.34 3.26
C ILE A 11 6.77 5.57 2.86
N ILE A 12 7.26 4.77 1.92
CA ILE A 12 8.63 4.88 1.38
C ILE A 12 8.79 6.18 0.57
N PHE A 13 7.84 6.51 -0.30
CA PHE A 13 7.93 7.68 -1.19
C PHE A 13 8.03 9.00 -0.43
N PHE A 14 7.22 9.13 0.62
CA PHE A 14 7.18 10.31 1.48
C PHE A 14 8.25 10.33 2.56
N GLY A 15 9.09 9.30 2.66
CA GLY A 15 10.25 9.26 3.57
C GLY A 15 9.88 9.04 5.04
N PHE A 16 8.79 8.34 5.32
CA PHE A 16 8.44 7.97 6.69
C PHE A 16 9.39 6.90 7.24
N ARG A 17 9.55 6.88 8.57
CA ARG A 17 10.32 5.83 9.26
C ARG A 17 9.52 4.54 9.30
N ILE A 18 10.17 3.43 8.99
CA ILE A 18 9.58 2.08 8.97
C ILE A 18 10.25 1.24 10.05
N GLY A 19 9.45 0.56 10.86
CA GLY A 19 9.90 -0.48 11.78
C GLY A 19 9.16 -1.78 11.47
N GLU A 20 9.86 -2.90 11.56
CA GLU A 20 9.29 -4.24 11.40
C GLU A 20 9.25 -4.95 12.75
N ILE A 21 8.17 -5.66 13.02
CA ILE A 21 8.02 -6.52 14.20
C ILE A 21 7.76 -7.93 13.70
N SER A 22 8.64 -8.86 14.04
CA SER A 22 8.48 -10.26 13.65
C SER A 22 7.27 -10.89 14.35
N CYS A 23 6.31 -11.36 13.57
CA CYS A 23 5.19 -12.16 14.05
C CYS A 23 5.32 -13.61 13.52
N PRO A 24 5.39 -14.65 14.37
CA PRO A 24 5.51 -16.02 13.90
C PRO A 24 4.23 -16.43 13.16
N THR A 25 4.33 -16.54 11.84
CA THR A 25 3.22 -16.95 10.98
C THR A 25 3.03 -18.46 11.09
N LYS A 26 1.79 -18.91 11.35
CA LYS A 26 1.41 -20.32 11.34
C LYS A 26 0.53 -20.60 10.12
N TYR A 27 0.98 -21.50 9.27
CA TYR A 27 0.17 -22.03 8.17
C TYR A 27 -0.55 -23.29 8.67
N PHE A 28 -1.86 -23.33 8.47
CA PHE A 28 -2.73 -24.45 8.83
C PHE A 28 -3.67 -24.75 7.64
N ALA A 29 -4.22 -25.95 7.58
CA ALA A 29 -5.00 -26.38 6.40
C ALA A 29 -6.25 -25.53 6.18
N GLU A 30 -6.82 -25.00 7.26
CA GLU A 30 -7.99 -24.13 7.26
C GLU A 30 -7.64 -22.65 6.98
N ALA A 31 -6.35 -22.33 6.78
CA ALA A 31 -5.93 -20.98 6.51
C ALA A 31 -6.39 -20.54 5.12
N SER A 32 -7.02 -19.38 5.07
CA SER A 32 -7.50 -18.77 3.81
C SER A 32 -6.37 -18.68 2.79
N SER A 33 -6.55 -19.36 1.65
CA SER A 33 -5.64 -19.28 0.51
C SER A 33 -6.28 -18.50 -0.64
N ILE A 34 -5.51 -17.61 -1.25
CA ILE A 34 -5.91 -16.90 -2.45
C ILE A 34 -5.83 -17.84 -3.66
N SER A 35 -6.79 -17.75 -4.60
CA SER A 35 -6.74 -18.60 -5.80
C SER A 35 -5.65 -18.12 -6.76
N PHE A 36 -5.13 -19.00 -7.62
CA PHE A 36 -4.04 -18.67 -8.55
C PHE A 36 -4.33 -17.42 -9.40
N GLY A 37 -5.50 -17.34 -10.05
CA GLY A 37 -5.86 -16.18 -10.86
C GLY A 37 -5.92 -14.86 -10.07
N ARG A 38 -6.44 -14.91 -8.83
CA ARG A 38 -6.43 -13.75 -7.93
C ARG A 38 -5.00 -13.38 -7.50
N SER A 39 -4.14 -14.38 -7.32
CA SER A 39 -2.71 -14.19 -6.98
C SER A 39 -1.94 -13.52 -8.10
N VAL A 40 -2.14 -13.95 -9.36
CA VAL A 40 -1.51 -13.32 -10.54
C VAL A 40 -1.96 -11.86 -10.67
N LYS A 41 -3.27 -11.59 -10.56
CA LYS A 41 -3.79 -10.22 -10.62
C LYS A 41 -3.20 -9.34 -9.51
N TYR A 42 -3.09 -9.88 -8.29
CA TYR A 42 -2.45 -9.19 -7.18
C TYR A 42 -0.97 -8.91 -7.45
N GLY A 43 -0.19 -9.91 -7.86
CA GLY A 43 1.23 -9.77 -8.16
C GLY A 43 1.51 -8.74 -9.27
N LEU A 44 0.72 -8.75 -10.35
CA LEU A 44 0.81 -7.73 -11.40
C LEU A 44 0.46 -6.33 -10.86
N GLY A 45 -0.52 -6.22 -9.95
CA GLY A 45 -0.84 -4.98 -9.26
C GLY A 45 0.33 -4.45 -8.44
N VAL A 46 1.03 -5.31 -7.70
CA VAL A 46 2.23 -4.97 -6.92
C VAL A 46 3.33 -4.43 -7.84
N LEU A 47 3.64 -5.14 -8.93
CA LEU A 47 4.63 -4.70 -9.92
C LEU A 47 4.28 -3.33 -10.52
N TRP A 48 3.01 -3.13 -10.85
CA TRP A 48 2.54 -1.86 -11.40
C TRP A 48 2.71 -0.70 -10.42
N THR A 49 2.40 -0.90 -9.14
CA THR A 49 2.63 0.11 -8.09
C THR A 49 4.11 0.46 -7.95
N SER A 50 5.01 -0.53 -8.02
CA SER A 50 6.46 -0.31 -8.00
C SER A 50 6.95 0.49 -9.22
N VAL A 51 6.40 0.23 -10.41
CA VAL A 51 6.69 1.03 -11.62
C VAL A 51 6.22 2.46 -11.47
N LYS A 52 4.99 2.70 -10.98
CA LYS A 52 4.49 4.07 -10.71
C LYS A 52 5.42 4.82 -9.76
N TYR A 53 5.81 4.18 -8.66
CA TYR A 53 6.76 4.73 -7.69
C TYR A 53 8.05 5.18 -8.40
N ARG A 54 8.65 4.27 -9.19
CA ARG A 54 9.94 4.54 -9.84
C ARG A 54 9.83 5.67 -10.86
N LEU A 55 8.80 5.64 -11.71
CA LEU A 55 8.58 6.67 -12.73
C LEU A 55 8.36 8.05 -12.12
N GLN A 56 7.59 8.15 -11.03
CA GLN A 56 7.37 9.43 -10.37
C GLN A 56 8.60 9.91 -9.60
N LYS A 57 9.34 9.00 -8.95
CA LYS A 57 10.59 9.38 -8.29
C LYS A 57 11.64 9.87 -9.30
N MET A 58 11.59 9.40 -10.54
CA MET A 58 12.41 9.88 -11.66
C MET A 58 11.89 11.17 -12.30
N GLY A 59 10.69 11.65 -11.93
CA GLY A 59 10.09 12.87 -12.47
C GLY A 59 9.43 12.72 -13.84
N PHE A 60 9.21 11.49 -14.33
CA PHE A 60 8.62 11.28 -15.66
C PHE A 60 7.10 11.39 -15.69
N VAL A 61 6.42 11.04 -14.61
CA VAL A 61 4.96 11.02 -14.51
C VAL A 61 4.53 11.43 -13.11
N THR A 62 3.38 12.09 -12.99
CA THR A 62 2.73 12.36 -11.71
C THR A 62 1.53 11.43 -11.52
N PHE A 63 1.49 10.75 -10.38
CA PHE A 63 0.40 9.87 -9.96
C PHE A 63 -0.24 10.43 -8.68
N PRO A 64 -1.58 10.48 -8.59
CA PRO A 64 -2.29 11.01 -7.42
C PRO A 64 -1.95 10.34 -6.09
N ILE A 65 -1.55 9.06 -6.12
CA ILE A 65 -1.22 8.30 -4.92
C ILE A 65 0.06 8.81 -4.23
N PHE A 66 0.93 9.50 -4.96
CA PHE A 66 2.18 10.07 -4.44
C PHE A 66 2.12 11.60 -4.34
N ASP A 67 0.92 12.18 -4.46
CA ASP A 67 0.70 13.60 -4.28
C ASP A 67 0.63 13.95 -2.79
N GLN A 68 1.54 14.81 -2.32
CA GLN A 68 1.54 15.28 -0.94
C GLN A 68 0.30 16.09 -0.59
N GLN A 69 -0.32 16.76 -1.56
CA GLN A 69 -1.54 17.54 -1.39
C GLN A 69 -2.80 16.78 -1.83
N GLY A 70 -2.68 15.48 -2.09
CA GLY A 70 -3.78 14.62 -2.52
C GLY A 70 -4.89 14.47 -1.46
N ARG A 71 -5.95 13.73 -1.82
CA ARG A 71 -7.09 13.47 -0.93
C ARG A 71 -6.63 12.81 0.38
N ARG A 72 -7.03 13.38 1.52
CA ARG A 72 -6.77 12.86 2.87
C ARG A 72 -8.09 12.50 3.55
N LEU A 73 -8.07 11.50 4.42
CA LEU A 73 -9.16 11.27 5.37
C LEU A 73 -9.13 12.46 6.35
N LEU A 74 -10.17 13.30 6.32
CA LEU A 74 -10.21 14.60 6.99
C LEU A 74 -10.04 14.51 8.52
N ALA A 75 -9.68 15.63 9.15
CA ALA A 75 -9.64 15.79 10.60
C ALA A 75 -10.98 15.43 11.27
N GLU A 76 -12.09 15.67 10.58
CA GLU A 76 -13.47 15.37 11.02
C GLU A 76 -13.68 13.88 11.37
N TYR A 77 -13.08 12.95 10.61
CA TYR A 77 -13.18 11.52 10.90
C TYR A 77 -12.59 11.15 12.27
N TYR A 78 -11.50 11.82 12.68
CA TYR A 78 -10.89 11.58 13.99
C TYR A 78 -11.58 12.33 15.13
N GLU A 79 -12.36 13.38 14.82
CA GLU A 79 -13.22 14.03 15.80
C GLU A 79 -14.49 13.20 16.06
N GLU A 80 -15.09 12.59 15.02
CA GLU A 80 -16.22 11.65 15.17
C GLU A 80 -15.85 10.39 15.98
N VAL A 81 -14.64 9.86 15.81
CA VAL A 81 -14.18 8.65 16.54
C VAL A 81 -13.83 8.94 18.01
N LYS A 82 -13.63 10.21 18.38
CA LYS A 82 -13.33 10.64 19.76
C LYS A 82 -14.59 11.00 20.58
N ALA A 83 -15.73 11.20 19.93
CA ALA A 83 -17.03 11.47 20.57
C ALA A 83 -17.71 10.16 21.01
#